data_AF-Q6ADN4-F1
#
_entry.id   AF-Q6ADN4-F1
#
_cell.length_a   1.000
_cell.length_b   1.000
_cell.length_c   1.000
_cell.angle_alpha   90.00
_cell.angle_beta   90.00
_cell.angle_gamma   90.00
#
_symmetry.space_group_name_H-M   'P 1'
#
loop_
_entity.id
_entity.type
_entity.pdbx_description
1 polymer ?
#
loop_
_entity_poly.entity_id
_entity_poly.type
_entity_poly.pdbx_seq_one_letter_code
_entity_poly.pdbx_strand_id
1 'polypeptide(L)'
;MTIPAATASHRLPPTELRSPDSTGLDELSTLERLRLLNAHDRRAMEAVAEALPRVADLVDQAAPRVRRGGVVHYFGEGTPGRLAVLDAAELLPTFHLEPGIVTAHIAGGERALTVAVEDSEDFVADGERDADLLGPDDVAIGVTASGSTPYVGGALRRARERGAFTALVTSTPDAALAGLADILIAVETGPEVLTGSTRLGAGTAQKTILSGFSTALMIALGRTYSNLMVSVVATNAKLR
;
A
#
# COMPACT_ATOMS: atom_id res chain seq x y z
N MET A 1 -41.66 -16.22 -10.72
CA MET A 1 -40.64 -15.42 -10.01
C MET A 1 -39.40 -15.41 -10.88
N THR A 2 -39.27 -14.38 -11.70
CA THR A 2 -38.17 -14.20 -12.66
C THR A 2 -36.91 -13.81 -11.90
N ILE A 3 -35.88 -14.65 -12.00
CA ILE A 3 -34.52 -14.33 -11.52
C ILE A 3 -33.99 -13.20 -12.40
N PRO A 4 -33.51 -12.07 -11.84
CA PRO A 4 -32.94 -11.00 -12.64
C PRO A 4 -31.66 -11.50 -13.32
N ALA A 5 -31.48 -11.12 -14.59
CA ALA A 5 -30.25 -11.39 -15.32
C ALA A 5 -29.06 -10.70 -14.63
N ALA A 6 -28.05 -11.48 -14.27
CA ALA A 6 -26.76 -10.97 -13.81
C ALA A 6 -26.15 -10.09 -14.91
N THR A 7 -25.96 -8.81 -14.60
CA THR A 7 -25.30 -7.84 -15.47
C THR A 7 -23.83 -7.71 -15.04
N ALA A 8 -22.96 -7.57 -16.05
CA ALA A 8 -21.49 -7.58 -16.01
C ALA A 8 -20.85 -8.93 -15.61
N SER A 9 -20.09 -9.53 -16.53
CA SER A 9 -19.24 -10.67 -16.20
C SER A 9 -18.19 -10.22 -15.17
N HIS A 10 -18.40 -10.54 -13.90
CA HIS A 10 -17.41 -10.28 -12.86
C HIS A 10 -16.23 -11.22 -13.10
N ARG A 11 -15.25 -10.77 -13.90
CA ARG A 11 -13.94 -11.43 -13.89
C ARG A 11 -13.41 -11.26 -12.47
N LEU A 12 -13.00 -12.36 -11.86
CA LEU A 12 -12.31 -12.31 -10.57
C LEU A 12 -11.03 -11.49 -10.75
N PRO A 13 -10.67 -10.61 -9.79
CA PRO A 13 -9.39 -9.92 -9.86
C PRO A 13 -8.26 -10.95 -9.87
N PRO A 14 -7.09 -10.63 -10.46
CA PRO A 14 -5.95 -11.56 -10.49
C PRO A 14 -5.57 -12.12 -9.11
N THR A 15 -5.77 -11.34 -8.06
CA THR A 15 -5.53 -11.71 -6.65
C THR A 15 -6.42 -12.86 -6.14
N GLU A 16 -7.58 -13.08 -6.77
CA GLU A 16 -8.56 -14.11 -6.40
C GLU A 16 -8.47 -15.37 -7.29
N LEU A 17 -7.61 -15.35 -8.30
CA LEU A 17 -7.39 -16.51 -9.15
C LEU A 17 -6.57 -17.58 -8.39
N ARG A 18 -6.80 -18.85 -8.73
CA ARG A 18 -5.97 -19.96 -8.24
C ARG A 18 -4.66 -20.00 -9.01
N SER A 19 -3.54 -20.17 -8.31
CA SER A 19 -2.26 -20.45 -8.96
C SER A 19 -2.20 -21.91 -9.46
N PRO A 20 -1.85 -22.17 -10.73
CA PRO A 20 -1.74 -23.53 -11.25
C PRO A 20 -0.61 -24.36 -10.60
N ASP A 21 0.42 -23.70 -10.09
CA ASP A 21 1.59 -24.36 -9.48
C ASP A 21 1.39 -24.72 -8.00
N SER A 22 0.27 -24.32 -7.39
CA SER A 22 -0.03 -24.55 -5.97
C SER A 22 -1.29 -25.38 -5.72
N THR A 23 -1.81 -26.06 -6.75
CA THR A 23 -3.07 -26.81 -6.62
C THR A 23 -3.04 -27.96 -5.61
N GLY A 24 -1.84 -28.51 -5.32
CA GLY A 24 -1.61 -29.56 -4.32
C GLY A 24 -0.82 -29.06 -3.10
N LEU A 25 -0.91 -27.78 -2.76
CA LEU A 25 -0.16 -27.16 -1.65
C LEU A 25 -0.32 -27.92 -0.31
N ASP A 26 -1.49 -28.50 -0.06
CA ASP A 26 -1.84 -29.23 1.16
C ASP A 26 -1.23 -30.64 1.23
N GLU A 27 -0.89 -31.24 0.09
CA GLU A 27 -0.29 -32.57 -0.02
C GLU A 27 1.24 -32.56 0.15
N LEU A 28 1.86 -31.39 -0.03
CA LEU A 28 3.31 -31.21 0.07
C LEU A 28 3.84 -31.43 1.49
N SER A 29 5.08 -31.91 1.61
CA SER A 29 5.79 -31.87 2.89
C SER A 29 5.96 -30.42 3.35
N THR A 30 6.21 -30.23 4.64
CA THR A 30 6.40 -28.88 5.21
C THR A 30 7.51 -28.11 4.49
N LEU A 31 8.63 -28.76 4.15
CA LEU A 31 9.74 -28.10 3.45
C LEU A 31 9.37 -27.71 2.02
N GLU A 32 8.61 -28.55 1.31
CA GLU A 32 8.14 -28.24 -0.05
C GLU A 32 7.15 -27.08 -0.06
N ARG A 33 6.23 -27.02 0.92
CA ARG A 33 5.33 -25.86 1.10
C ARG A 33 6.12 -24.56 1.28
N LEU A 34 7.13 -24.58 2.17
CA LEU A 34 7.96 -23.40 2.43
C LEU A 34 8.78 -22.99 1.21
N ARG A 35 9.27 -23.95 0.42
CA ARG A 35 9.96 -23.66 -0.86
C ARG A 35 9.03 -23.03 -1.89
N LEU A 36 7.80 -23.52 -1.99
CA LEU A 36 6.80 -22.97 -2.90
C LEU A 36 6.38 -21.55 -2.50
N LEU A 37 6.14 -21.32 -1.20
CA LEU A 37 5.93 -19.98 -0.63
C LEU A 37 7.07 -19.03 -1.01
N ASN A 38 8.32 -19.44 -0.80
CA ASN A 38 9.49 -18.61 -1.14
C ASN A 38 9.62 -18.34 -2.65
N ALA A 39 9.26 -19.29 -3.51
CA ALA A 39 9.26 -19.09 -4.96
C ALA A 39 8.24 -18.02 -5.38
N HIS A 40 7.06 -18.00 -4.75
CA HIS A 40 6.04 -16.96 -4.95
C HIS A 40 6.52 -15.59 -4.45
N ASP A 41 7.18 -15.52 -3.29
CA ASP A 41 7.77 -14.27 -2.79
C ASP A 41 8.79 -13.69 -3.79
N ARG A 42 9.62 -14.54 -4.40
CA ARG A 42 10.60 -14.10 -5.42
C ARG A 42 9.92 -13.49 -6.64
N ARG A 43 8.84 -14.11 -7.12
CA ARG A 43 8.04 -13.57 -8.23
C ARG A 43 7.43 -12.22 -7.88
N ALA A 44 6.93 -12.05 -6.65
CA ALA A 44 6.42 -10.77 -6.20
C ALA A 44 7.50 -9.67 -6.22
N MET A 45 8.76 -10.01 -5.89
CA MET A 45 9.88 -9.06 -5.96
C MET A 45 10.31 -8.72 -7.40
N GLU A 46 10.16 -9.66 -8.34
CA GLU A 46 10.35 -9.38 -9.77
C GLU A 46 9.31 -8.34 -10.26
N ALA A 47 8.04 -8.51 -9.88
CA ALA A 47 6.99 -7.53 -10.19
C ALA A 47 7.24 -6.14 -9.55
N VAL A 48 7.82 -6.10 -8.34
CA VAL A 48 8.24 -4.82 -7.72
C VAL A 48 9.28 -4.11 -8.58
N ALA A 49 10.26 -4.85 -9.13
CA ALA A 49 11.31 -4.27 -9.98
C ALA A 49 10.73 -3.57 -11.22
N GLU A 50 9.67 -4.14 -11.81
CA GLU A 50 8.96 -3.58 -12.96
C GLU A 50 8.18 -2.30 -12.60
N ALA A 51 7.70 -2.19 -11.35
CA ALA A 51 6.94 -1.03 -10.87
C ALA A 51 7.83 0.16 -10.45
N LEU A 52 9.14 -0.02 -10.31
CA LEU A 52 10.06 1.02 -9.79
C LEU A 52 10.01 2.37 -10.54
N PRO A 53 9.85 2.44 -11.88
CA PRO A 53 9.72 3.73 -12.56
C PRO A 53 8.52 4.56 -12.06
N ARG A 54 7.40 3.90 -11.74
CA ARG A 54 6.19 4.57 -11.21
C ARG A 54 6.35 4.98 -9.75
N VAL A 55 7.13 4.23 -8.98
CA VAL A 55 7.54 4.63 -7.63
C VAL A 55 8.44 5.86 -7.69
N ALA A 56 9.37 5.92 -8.64
CA ALA A 56 10.21 7.09 -8.86
C ALA A 56 9.37 8.32 -9.23
N ASP A 57 8.41 8.18 -10.15
CA ASP A 57 7.46 9.25 -10.48
C ASP A 57 6.72 9.75 -9.23
N LEU A 58 6.28 8.84 -8.36
CA LEU A 58 5.62 9.21 -7.11
C LEU A 58 6.55 9.98 -6.15
N VAL A 59 7.82 9.57 -6.02
CA VAL A 59 8.82 10.30 -5.23
C VAL A 59 9.05 11.70 -5.79
N ASP A 60 9.20 11.83 -7.10
CA ASP A 60 9.46 13.11 -7.78
C ASP A 60 8.28 14.07 -7.70
N GLN A 61 7.06 13.54 -7.58
CA GLN A 61 5.85 14.34 -7.31
C GLN A 61 5.71 14.69 -5.82
N ALA A 62 6.03 13.78 -4.92
CA ALA A 62 5.86 13.99 -3.48
C ALA A 62 6.92 14.94 -2.89
N ALA A 63 8.19 14.81 -3.27
CA ALA A 63 9.28 15.61 -2.72
C ALA A 63 9.07 17.13 -2.82
N PRO A 64 8.76 17.73 -3.99
CA PRO A 64 8.53 19.18 -4.07
C PRO A 64 7.29 19.64 -3.31
N ARG A 65 6.28 18.79 -3.15
CA ARG A 65 5.05 19.03 -2.38
C ARG A 65 5.35 19.13 -0.88
N VAL A 66 6.07 18.13 -0.36
CA VAL A 66 6.51 18.11 1.05
C VAL A 66 7.45 19.28 1.35
N ARG A 67 8.34 19.66 0.41
CA ARG A 67 9.19 20.86 0.58
C ARG A 67 8.41 22.17 0.70
N ARG A 68 7.17 22.25 0.17
CA ARG A 68 6.29 23.41 0.33
C ARG A 68 5.46 23.38 1.61
N GLY A 69 5.66 22.37 2.46
CA GLY A 69 4.92 22.18 3.71
C GLY A 69 3.72 21.24 3.60
N GLY A 70 3.53 20.58 2.45
CA GLY A 70 2.52 19.53 2.30
C GLY A 70 2.89 18.25 3.06
N VAL A 71 1.91 17.37 3.21
CA VAL A 71 2.03 16.09 3.92
C VAL A 71 1.67 14.90 3.03
N VAL A 72 2.05 13.69 3.46
CA VAL A 72 1.72 12.43 2.78
C VAL A 72 0.81 11.60 3.69
N HIS A 73 -0.33 11.18 3.16
CA HIS A 73 -1.28 10.33 3.86
C HIS A 73 -1.42 8.99 3.13
N TYR A 74 -1.17 7.89 3.85
CA TYR A 74 -1.49 6.54 3.37
C TYR A 74 -2.90 6.16 3.81
N PHE A 75 -3.65 5.49 2.94
CA PHE A 75 -4.97 4.96 3.24
C PHE A 75 -5.04 3.48 2.86
N GLY A 76 -5.30 2.62 3.83
CA GLY A 76 -5.39 1.19 3.60
C GLY A 76 -6.29 0.50 4.59
N GLU A 77 -6.48 -0.79 4.39
CA GLU A 77 -7.30 -1.65 5.23
C GLU A 77 -6.61 -3.01 5.36
N GLY A 78 -6.95 -3.78 6.39
CA GLY A 78 -6.32 -5.07 6.65
C GLY A 78 -4.77 -5.03 6.64
N THR A 79 -4.16 -5.95 5.88
CA THR A 79 -2.70 -6.01 5.73
C THR A 79 -2.11 -4.74 5.08
N PRO A 80 -2.62 -4.23 3.93
CA PRO A 80 -2.17 -2.95 3.37
C PRO A 80 -2.12 -1.80 4.39
N GLY A 81 -3.19 -1.62 5.18
CA GLY A 81 -3.24 -0.57 6.20
C GLY A 81 -2.19 -0.74 7.30
N ARG A 82 -1.97 -1.98 7.77
CA ARG A 82 -0.92 -2.28 8.76
C ARG A 82 0.48 -2.02 8.23
N LEU A 83 0.75 -2.34 6.97
CA LEU A 83 2.04 -2.07 6.33
C LEU A 83 2.30 -0.57 6.15
N ALA A 84 1.25 0.20 5.82
CA ALA A 84 1.34 1.66 5.79
C ALA A 84 1.66 2.25 7.17
N VAL A 85 1.01 1.74 8.23
CA VAL A 85 1.30 2.15 9.61
C VAL A 85 2.72 1.77 10.02
N LEU A 86 3.18 0.57 9.66
CA LEU A 86 4.56 0.14 9.89
C LEU A 86 5.56 1.11 9.24
N ASP A 87 5.38 1.43 7.96
CA ASP A 87 6.27 2.36 7.25
C ASP A 87 6.30 3.75 7.91
N ALA A 88 5.12 4.34 8.16
CA ALA A 88 5.03 5.67 8.78
C ALA A 88 5.65 5.72 10.19
N ALA A 89 5.49 4.67 10.99
CA ALA A 89 6.04 4.59 12.34
C ALA A 89 7.58 4.57 12.37
N GLU A 90 8.22 4.09 11.30
CA GLU A 90 9.68 4.00 11.22
C GLU A 90 10.36 5.31 10.80
N LEU A 91 9.60 6.31 10.30
CA LEU A 91 10.20 7.54 9.75
C LEU A 91 10.73 8.49 10.81
N LEU A 92 10.05 8.63 11.96
CA LEU A 92 10.54 9.44 13.07
C LEU A 92 11.89 8.92 13.61
N PRO A 93 12.04 7.65 14.02
CA PRO A 93 13.33 7.18 14.57
C PRO A 93 14.46 7.14 13.53
N THR A 94 14.14 6.93 12.25
CA THR A 94 15.13 6.79 11.16
C THR A 94 15.59 8.14 10.61
N PHE A 95 14.66 9.07 10.37
CA PHE A 95 14.93 10.30 9.63
C PHE A 95 14.69 11.58 10.45
N HIS A 96 14.36 11.45 11.75
CA HIS A 96 13.91 12.54 12.61
C HIS A 96 12.79 13.35 11.93
N LEU A 97 11.89 12.63 11.24
CA LEU A 97 10.77 13.25 10.55
C LEU A 97 9.71 13.64 11.56
N GLU A 98 9.30 14.90 11.52
CA GLU A 98 8.29 15.44 12.42
C GLU A 98 6.96 14.66 12.30
N PRO A 99 6.29 14.34 13.42
CA PRO A 99 4.98 13.69 13.38
C PRO A 99 3.99 14.46 12.50
N GLY A 100 3.24 13.74 11.67
CA GLY A 100 2.22 14.32 10.78
C GLY A 100 2.69 14.55 9.34
N ILE A 101 4.01 14.59 9.05
CA ILE A 101 4.49 14.74 7.66
C ILE A 101 4.15 13.50 6.83
N VAL A 102 4.24 12.31 7.43
CA VAL A 102 3.70 11.08 6.85
C VAL A 102 2.77 10.45 7.87
N THR A 103 1.53 10.22 7.48
CA THR A 103 0.47 9.70 8.35
C THR A 103 -0.21 8.51 7.68
N ALA A 104 -0.41 7.41 8.41
CA ALA A 104 -1.14 6.26 7.90
C ALA A 104 -2.51 6.13 8.55
N HIS A 105 -3.53 5.95 7.71
CA HIS A 105 -4.91 5.70 8.11
C HIS A 105 -5.26 4.26 7.77
N ILE A 106 -5.76 3.54 8.77
CA ILE A 106 -6.23 2.16 8.64
C ILE A 106 -7.74 2.12 8.90
N ALA A 107 -8.50 1.54 7.97
CA ALA A 107 -9.94 1.32 8.17
C ALA A 107 -10.18 0.53 9.47
N GLY A 108 -11.18 0.93 10.24
CA GLY A 108 -11.46 0.37 11.58
C GLY A 108 -10.58 0.93 12.70
N GLY A 109 -9.66 1.87 12.40
CA GLY A 109 -8.87 2.62 13.37
C GLY A 109 -7.83 1.78 14.12
N GLU A 110 -7.36 2.27 15.27
CA GLU A 110 -6.27 1.67 16.04
C GLU A 110 -6.51 0.17 16.39
N ARG A 111 -7.77 -0.21 16.63
CA ARG A 111 -8.13 -1.61 16.90
C ARG A 111 -7.79 -2.54 15.72
N ALA A 112 -7.87 -2.03 14.49
CA ALA A 112 -7.57 -2.80 13.29
C ALA A 112 -6.08 -3.18 13.18
N LEU A 113 -5.18 -2.54 13.96
CA LEU A 113 -3.76 -2.88 13.98
C LEU A 113 -3.51 -4.29 14.54
N THR A 114 -4.26 -4.70 15.55
CA THR A 114 -4.04 -5.97 16.26
C THR A 114 -5.15 -6.99 16.03
N VAL A 115 -6.34 -6.55 15.61
CA VAL A 115 -7.50 -7.42 15.37
C VAL A 115 -8.06 -7.14 13.99
N ALA A 116 -8.43 -8.18 13.23
CA ALA A 116 -9.12 -7.99 11.96
C ALA A 116 -10.52 -7.40 12.18
N VAL A 117 -10.87 -6.39 11.40
CA VAL A 117 -12.19 -5.74 11.41
C VAL A 117 -12.73 -5.77 9.98
N GLU A 118 -13.26 -6.91 9.57
CA GLU A 118 -13.59 -7.19 8.16
C GLU A 118 -14.63 -6.22 7.59
N ASP A 119 -15.67 -5.85 8.35
CA ASP A 119 -16.70 -4.91 7.86
C ASP A 119 -16.20 -3.45 7.70
N SER A 120 -14.98 -3.14 8.15
CA SER A 120 -14.49 -1.75 8.13
C SER A 120 -14.13 -1.24 6.74
N GLU A 121 -13.88 -2.15 5.80
CA GLU A 121 -13.45 -1.83 4.43
C GLU A 121 -14.56 -1.22 3.58
N ASP A 122 -15.81 -1.48 3.93
CA ASP A 122 -17.02 -1.04 3.22
C ASP A 122 -17.43 0.40 3.54
N PHE A 123 -16.84 1.03 4.56
CA PHE A 123 -17.22 2.37 4.98
C PHE A 123 -16.51 3.47 4.16
N VAL A 124 -17.07 3.77 2.99
CA VAL A 124 -16.63 4.88 2.12
C VAL A 124 -16.52 6.21 2.89
N ALA A 125 -17.50 6.51 3.74
CA ALA A 125 -17.55 7.76 4.52
C ALA A 125 -16.40 7.91 5.52
N ASP A 126 -15.82 6.81 5.97
CA ASP A 126 -14.67 6.83 6.87
C ASP A 126 -13.40 7.27 6.15
N GLY A 127 -13.16 6.72 4.96
CA GLY A 127 -12.04 7.15 4.12
C GLY A 127 -12.17 8.61 3.69
N GLU A 128 -13.38 9.05 3.34
CA GLU A 128 -13.64 10.46 3.03
C GLU A 128 -13.33 11.37 4.22
N ARG A 129 -13.74 11.00 5.42
CA ARG A 129 -13.46 11.79 6.63
C ARG A 129 -11.97 11.88 6.92
N ASP A 130 -11.23 10.78 6.80
CA ASP A 130 -9.78 10.75 7.06
C ASP A 130 -8.99 11.58 6.04
N ALA A 131 -9.52 11.74 4.83
CA ALA A 131 -8.92 12.55 3.75
C ALA A 131 -9.41 14.01 3.72
N ASP A 132 -10.39 14.41 4.52
CA ASP A 132 -11.01 15.75 4.43
C ASP A 132 -10.07 16.89 4.85
N LEU A 133 -9.00 16.57 5.59
CA LEU A 133 -7.99 17.54 6.03
C LEU A 133 -6.96 17.89 4.95
N LEU A 134 -6.91 17.12 3.86
CA LEU A 134 -5.93 17.32 2.80
C LEU A 134 -6.19 18.61 1.99
N GLY A 135 -5.15 19.05 1.29
CA GLY A 135 -5.14 20.21 0.41
C GLY A 135 -4.20 20.06 -0.79
N PRO A 136 -4.01 21.13 -1.59
CA PRO A 136 -3.35 21.08 -2.89
C PRO A 136 -1.87 20.69 -2.90
N ASP A 137 -1.19 20.89 -1.77
CA ASP A 137 0.23 20.51 -1.61
C ASP A 137 0.41 19.11 -1.01
N ASP A 138 -0.68 18.43 -0.66
CA ASP A 138 -0.61 17.11 -0.01
C ASP A 138 -0.63 15.96 -1.03
N VAL A 139 -0.26 14.79 -0.54
CA VAL A 139 -0.22 13.54 -1.31
C VAL A 139 -1.06 12.49 -0.60
N ALA A 140 -2.04 11.91 -1.28
CA ALA A 140 -2.83 10.79 -0.81
C ALA A 140 -2.44 9.51 -1.55
N ILE A 141 -2.05 8.47 -0.82
CA ILE A 141 -1.64 7.19 -1.39
C ILE A 141 -2.58 6.10 -0.86
N GLY A 142 -3.42 5.58 -1.74
CA GLY A 142 -4.26 4.42 -1.46
C GLY A 142 -3.45 3.14 -1.60
N VAL A 143 -3.62 2.20 -0.67
CA VAL A 143 -2.92 0.90 -0.69
C VAL A 143 -3.97 -0.21 -0.56
N THR A 144 -4.13 -1.02 -1.61
CA THR A 144 -5.07 -2.14 -1.64
C THR A 144 -4.65 -3.20 -2.65
N ALA A 145 -4.63 -4.47 -2.26
CA ALA A 145 -4.26 -5.55 -3.19
C ALA A 145 -5.28 -5.71 -4.32
N SER A 146 -6.58 -5.69 -3.99
CA SER A 146 -7.68 -5.86 -4.94
C SER A 146 -7.87 -4.67 -5.87
N GLY A 147 -7.48 -3.46 -5.44
CA GLY A 147 -7.70 -2.26 -6.23
C GLY A 147 -9.16 -1.81 -6.26
N SER A 148 -10.00 -2.31 -5.35
CA SER A 148 -11.44 -2.03 -5.28
C SER A 148 -11.97 -1.72 -3.88
N THR A 149 -11.12 -1.66 -2.86
CA THR A 149 -11.51 -1.43 -1.45
C THR A 149 -12.28 -0.11 -1.27
N PRO A 150 -13.57 -0.13 -0.82
CA PRO A 150 -14.41 1.06 -0.75
C PRO A 150 -13.87 2.20 0.14
N TYR A 151 -13.32 1.89 1.32
CA TYR A 151 -12.65 2.86 2.21
C TYR A 151 -11.56 3.65 1.47
N VAL A 152 -10.66 2.93 0.78
CA VAL A 152 -9.58 3.54 -0.01
C VAL A 152 -10.15 4.40 -1.14
N GLY A 153 -11.20 3.92 -1.80
CA GLY A 153 -11.90 4.70 -2.84
C GLY A 153 -12.52 5.99 -2.32
N GLY A 154 -13.10 5.97 -1.12
CA GLY A 154 -13.59 7.16 -0.42
C GLY A 154 -12.50 8.18 -0.16
N ALA A 155 -11.38 7.72 0.41
CA ALA A 155 -10.24 8.57 0.71
C ALA A 155 -9.64 9.23 -0.54
N LEU A 156 -9.38 8.46 -1.60
CA LEU A 156 -8.79 9.00 -2.83
C LEU A 156 -9.71 9.99 -3.54
N ARG A 157 -11.02 9.70 -3.57
CA ARG A 157 -12.01 10.62 -4.15
C ARG A 157 -12.01 11.94 -3.39
N ARG A 158 -12.10 11.90 -2.06
CA ARG A 158 -12.10 13.11 -1.24
C ARG A 158 -10.78 13.86 -1.37
N ALA A 159 -9.64 13.19 -1.30
CA ALA A 159 -8.32 13.82 -1.46
C ALA A 159 -8.24 14.62 -2.77
N ARG A 160 -8.72 14.02 -3.87
CA ARG A 160 -8.80 14.69 -5.17
C ARG A 160 -9.74 15.91 -5.17
N GLU A 161 -10.90 15.81 -4.54
CA GLU A 161 -11.82 16.96 -4.37
C GLU A 161 -11.18 18.11 -3.59
N ARG A 162 -10.27 17.79 -2.65
CA ARG A 162 -9.46 18.76 -1.90
C ARG A 162 -8.25 19.30 -2.68
N GLY A 163 -8.00 18.76 -3.87
CA GLY A 163 -6.89 19.16 -4.75
C GLY A 163 -5.56 18.46 -4.47
N ALA A 164 -5.54 17.49 -3.55
CA ALA A 164 -4.33 16.71 -3.27
C ALA A 164 -3.94 15.85 -4.46
N PHE A 165 -2.64 15.58 -4.58
CA PHE A 165 -2.13 14.62 -5.56
C PHE A 165 -2.40 13.20 -5.10
N THR A 166 -2.93 12.36 -5.98
CA THR A 166 -3.36 11.00 -5.60
C THR A 166 -2.52 9.91 -6.28
N ALA A 167 -2.21 8.86 -5.53
CA ALA A 167 -1.61 7.65 -6.07
C ALA A 167 -2.31 6.39 -5.52
N LEU A 168 -2.22 5.31 -6.28
CA LEU A 168 -2.76 4.00 -5.89
C LEU A 168 -1.69 2.94 -6.05
N VAL A 169 -1.39 2.25 -4.95
CA VAL A 169 -0.55 1.04 -4.93
C VAL A 169 -1.46 -0.17 -4.85
N THR A 170 -1.37 -1.05 -5.84
CA THR A 170 -2.25 -2.22 -5.95
C THR A 170 -1.58 -3.40 -6.64
N SER A 171 -2.17 -4.59 -6.50
CA SER A 171 -1.73 -5.78 -7.24
C SER A 171 -2.59 -6.07 -8.48
N THR A 172 -3.51 -5.14 -8.82
CA THR A 172 -4.47 -5.27 -9.91
C THR A 172 -4.29 -4.15 -10.94
N PRO A 173 -3.82 -4.44 -12.17
CA PRO A 173 -3.62 -3.43 -13.23
C PRO A 173 -4.91 -2.70 -13.62
N ASP A 174 -5.99 -3.45 -13.79
CA ASP A 174 -7.31 -2.93 -14.15
C ASP A 174 -8.12 -2.55 -12.90
N ALA A 175 -7.45 -2.04 -11.86
CA ALA A 175 -8.08 -1.69 -10.59
C ALA A 175 -9.27 -0.74 -10.79
N ALA A 176 -10.39 -1.05 -10.14
CA ALA A 176 -11.59 -0.20 -10.19
C ALA A 176 -11.33 1.23 -9.69
N LEU A 177 -10.36 1.39 -8.77
CA LEU A 177 -9.96 2.68 -8.22
C LEU A 177 -8.91 3.42 -9.07
N ALA A 178 -8.42 2.86 -10.17
CA ALA A 178 -7.34 3.47 -10.98
C ALA A 178 -7.68 4.89 -11.44
N GLY A 179 -8.94 5.17 -11.78
CA GLY A 179 -9.40 6.49 -12.20
C GLY A 179 -9.42 7.56 -11.09
N LEU A 180 -9.17 7.18 -9.84
CA LEU A 180 -9.05 8.11 -8.70
C LEU A 180 -7.60 8.53 -8.41
N ALA A 181 -6.62 7.93 -9.11
CA ALA A 181 -5.20 8.17 -8.89
C ALA A 181 -4.56 8.91 -10.08
N ASP A 182 -3.76 9.94 -9.81
CA ASP A 182 -2.87 10.56 -10.80
C ASP A 182 -1.74 9.60 -11.19
N ILE A 183 -1.25 8.80 -10.23
CA ILE A 183 -0.28 7.70 -10.47
C ILE A 183 -0.85 6.37 -10.00
N LEU A 184 -1.04 5.45 -10.95
CA LEU A 184 -1.21 4.03 -10.67
C LEU A 184 0.15 3.32 -10.58
N ILE A 185 0.39 2.64 -9.47
CA ILE A 185 1.48 1.69 -9.23
C ILE A 185 0.85 0.30 -9.08
N ALA A 186 0.65 -0.37 -10.22
CA ALA A 186 0.18 -1.75 -10.26
C ALA A 186 1.38 -2.71 -10.20
N VAL A 187 1.43 -3.52 -9.15
CA VAL A 187 2.48 -4.52 -8.91
C VAL A 187 1.89 -5.91 -9.15
N GLU A 188 2.06 -6.41 -10.36
CA GLU A 188 1.43 -7.65 -10.85
C GLU A 188 2.07 -8.92 -10.24
N THR A 189 1.83 -9.15 -8.96
CA THR A 189 2.34 -10.32 -8.24
C THR A 189 1.73 -11.63 -8.76
N GLY A 190 0.58 -11.56 -9.43
CA GLY A 190 -0.17 -12.71 -9.94
C GLY A 190 -1.00 -13.41 -8.85
N PRO A 191 -1.54 -14.60 -9.15
CA PRO A 191 -2.27 -15.43 -8.19
C PRO A 191 -1.41 -15.78 -6.98
N GLU A 192 -1.99 -15.70 -5.79
CA GLU A 192 -1.29 -16.09 -4.56
C GLU A 192 -1.16 -17.61 -4.45
N VAL A 193 -0.06 -18.07 -3.84
CA VAL A 193 0.16 -19.50 -3.54
C VAL A 193 -1.00 -20.12 -2.76
N LEU A 194 -1.57 -19.37 -1.82
CA LEU A 194 -2.85 -19.65 -1.19
C LEU A 194 -3.87 -18.66 -1.76
N THR A 195 -4.76 -19.15 -2.61
CA THR A 195 -5.80 -18.37 -3.33
C THR A 195 -6.45 -17.30 -2.44
N GLY A 196 -6.43 -16.04 -2.89
CA GLY A 196 -7.01 -14.89 -2.18
C GLY A 196 -6.20 -14.38 -0.98
N SER A 197 -5.12 -15.08 -0.57
CA SER A 197 -4.32 -14.68 0.61
C SER A 197 -3.31 -13.57 0.27
N THR A 198 -3.82 -12.40 -0.08
CA THR A 198 -3.02 -11.21 -0.47
C THR A 198 -2.12 -10.65 0.63
N ARG A 199 -2.20 -11.19 1.86
CA ARG A 199 -1.20 -10.93 2.91
C ARG A 199 0.19 -11.48 2.60
N LEU A 200 0.33 -12.28 1.54
CA LEU A 200 1.57 -12.96 1.14
C LEU A 200 2.34 -12.14 0.09
N GLY A 201 2.30 -12.53 -1.18
CA GLY A 201 3.09 -11.91 -2.25
C GLY A 201 2.73 -10.43 -2.44
N ALA A 202 1.43 -10.12 -2.54
CA ALA A 202 0.93 -8.76 -2.66
C ALA A 202 1.31 -7.88 -1.46
N GLY A 203 1.14 -8.37 -0.23
CA GLY A 203 1.57 -7.68 0.99
C GLY A 203 3.09 -7.43 1.04
N THR A 204 3.88 -8.42 0.63
CA THR A 204 5.35 -8.29 0.56
C THR A 204 5.75 -7.23 -0.47
N ALA A 205 5.11 -7.23 -1.64
CA ALA A 205 5.30 -6.21 -2.65
C ALA A 205 4.93 -4.81 -2.14
N GLN A 206 3.77 -4.66 -1.51
CA GLN A 206 3.33 -3.38 -0.91
C GLN A 206 4.33 -2.87 0.13
N LYS A 207 4.81 -3.73 1.03
CA LYS A 207 5.86 -3.36 2.00
C LYS A 207 7.10 -2.81 1.31
N THR A 208 7.55 -3.48 0.25
CA THR A 208 8.76 -3.06 -0.48
C THR A 208 8.54 -1.73 -1.20
N ILE A 209 7.37 -1.54 -1.82
CA ILE A 209 7.01 -0.27 -2.47
C ILE A 209 6.95 0.87 -1.45
N LEU A 210 6.26 0.68 -0.31
CA LEU A 210 6.10 1.72 0.71
C LEU A 210 7.45 2.12 1.32
N SER A 211 8.25 1.14 1.77
CA SER A 211 9.59 1.42 2.31
C SER A 211 10.53 2.04 1.29
N GLY A 212 10.43 1.62 0.01
CA GLY A 212 11.21 2.20 -1.08
C GLY A 212 10.83 3.66 -1.34
N PHE A 213 9.53 3.93 -1.45
CA PHE A 213 8.98 5.28 -1.60
C PHE A 213 9.40 6.18 -0.44
N SER A 214 9.14 5.78 0.80
CA SER A 214 9.37 6.60 1.98
C SER A 214 10.87 6.88 2.18
N THR A 215 11.72 5.87 2.00
CA THR A 215 13.18 6.04 2.07
C THR A 215 13.68 6.99 0.97
N ALA A 216 13.26 6.80 -0.28
CA ALA A 216 13.67 7.64 -1.39
C ALA A 216 13.17 9.08 -1.23
N LEU A 217 11.95 9.28 -0.73
CA LEU A 217 11.41 10.59 -0.37
C LEU A 217 12.28 11.26 0.70
N MET A 218 12.64 10.55 1.78
CA MET A 218 13.48 11.12 2.85
C MET A 218 14.89 11.45 2.38
N ILE A 219 15.47 10.65 1.48
CA ILE A 219 16.73 10.97 0.79
C ILE A 219 16.57 12.26 -0.02
N ALA A 220 15.51 12.36 -0.84
CA ALA A 220 15.25 13.56 -1.63
C ALA A 220 15.04 14.81 -0.76
N LEU A 221 14.49 14.66 0.44
CA LEU A 221 14.33 15.73 1.44
C LEU A 221 15.61 16.06 2.23
N GLY A 222 16.73 15.39 1.95
CA GLY A 222 18.02 15.67 2.58
C GLY A 222 18.16 15.14 4.00
N ARG A 223 17.36 14.12 4.39
CA ARG A 223 17.41 13.50 5.74
C ARG A 223 18.51 12.43 5.88
N THR A 224 19.36 12.29 4.87
CA THR A 224 20.49 11.34 4.83
C THR A 224 21.72 12.02 4.23
N TYR A 225 22.90 11.43 4.42
CA TYR A 225 24.12 11.83 3.73
C TYR A 225 24.83 10.58 3.20
N SER A 226 25.05 10.50 1.89
CA SER A 226 25.48 9.25 1.25
C SER A 226 24.54 8.09 1.66
N ASN A 227 25.06 6.98 2.14
CA ASN A 227 24.31 5.86 2.71
C ASN A 227 24.24 5.90 4.25
N LEU A 228 24.44 7.07 4.87
CA LEU A 228 24.44 7.26 6.32
C LEU A 228 23.12 7.87 6.81
N MET A 229 22.57 7.26 7.86
CA MET A 229 21.39 7.72 8.59
C MET A 229 21.76 8.85 9.58
N VAL A 230 22.11 10.02 9.05
CA VAL A 230 22.59 11.16 9.86
C VAL A 230 21.50 11.84 10.69
N SER A 231 20.23 11.59 10.37
CA SER A 231 19.07 12.10 11.11
C SER A 231 18.46 11.07 12.07
N VAL A 232 19.23 10.08 12.52
CA VAL A 232 18.74 9.07 13.47
C VAL A 232 18.38 9.68 14.82
N VAL A 233 17.26 9.24 15.41
CA VAL A 233 16.91 9.55 16.80
C VAL A 233 17.38 8.41 17.70
N ALA A 234 18.49 8.62 18.38
CA ALA A 234 19.13 7.63 19.24
C ALA A 234 18.37 7.41 20.57
N THR A 235 17.26 6.66 20.54
CA THR A 235 16.41 6.41 21.72
C THR A 235 16.86 5.21 22.57
N ASN A 236 17.82 4.41 22.11
CA ASN A 236 18.33 3.23 22.83
C ASN A 236 19.85 3.07 22.67
N ALA A 237 20.44 2.17 23.47
CA ALA A 237 21.90 1.97 23.53
C ALA A 237 22.52 1.48 22.21
N LYS A 238 21.77 0.80 21.32
CA LYS A 238 22.26 0.38 20.00
C LYS A 238 22.39 1.56 19.04
N LEU A 239 21.60 2.62 19.23
CA LEU A 239 21.50 3.77 18.34
C LEU A 239 22.32 4.98 18.79
N ARG A 240 22.90 4.98 20.00
CA ARG A 240 23.86 5.99 20.47
C ARG A 240 25.26 5.66 19.98
#